data_AF-A0A3E1EGL4-F1
#
_entry.id   AF-A0A3E1EGL4-F1
#
_cell.length_a   1.000
_cell.length_b   1.000
_cell.length_c   1.000
_cell.angle_alpha   90.00
_cell.angle_beta   90.00
_cell.angle_gamma   90.00
#
_symmetry.space_group_name_H-M   'P 1'
#
loop_
_entity.id
_entity.type
_entity.pdbx_description
1 polymer ?
#
loop_
_entity_poly.entity_id
_entity_poly.type
_entity_poly.pdbx_seq_one_letter_code
_entity_poly.pdbx_strand_id
1 'polypeptide(L)'
;MRKKSKADAVPLEGVALIKETCRRIRLARSLWEAHRNGACRGEREKAMGLYERLSEEERERVPQELRVWLRYRSEKYFGPGRTRPGG
;
A
#
# COMPACT_ATOMS: atom_id res chain seq x y z
N MET A 1 0.50 -18.61 14.23
CA MET A 1 -0.73 -17.80 14.09
C MET A 1 -0.43 -16.31 13.99
N ARG A 2 -0.88 -15.62 12.93
CA ARG A 2 -0.92 -14.14 12.91
C ARG A 2 -2.01 -13.70 13.91
N LYS A 3 -1.64 -12.94 14.95
CA LYS A 3 -2.61 -12.33 15.89
C LYS A 3 -3.50 -11.36 15.10
N LYS A 4 -4.73 -11.76 14.77
CA LYS A 4 -5.75 -10.83 14.24
C LYS A 4 -6.09 -9.87 15.39
N SER A 5 -5.72 -8.62 15.22
CA SER A 5 -6.02 -7.57 16.20
C SER A 5 -7.45 -7.10 15.94
N LYS A 6 -8.22 -6.77 16.99
CA LYS A 6 -9.62 -6.27 16.91
C LYS A 6 -9.83 -5.00 16.03
N ALA A 7 -8.78 -4.48 15.39
CA ALA A 7 -8.81 -3.32 14.52
C ALA A 7 -9.36 -3.60 13.10
N ASP A 8 -9.41 -4.87 12.66
CA ASP A 8 -9.91 -5.22 11.32
C ASP A 8 -11.45 -5.08 11.16
N ALA A 9 -12.18 -4.83 12.27
CA ALA A 9 -13.65 -4.79 12.29
C ALA A 9 -14.26 -3.39 12.41
N VAL A 10 -13.44 -2.34 12.62
CA VAL A 10 -13.94 -0.96 12.65
C VAL A 10 -13.82 -0.37 11.24
N PRO A 11 -14.88 0.25 10.68
CA PRO A 11 -14.76 1.01 9.45
C PRO A 11 -13.63 2.03 9.59
N LEU A 12 -12.57 1.84 8.80
CA LEU A 12 -11.49 2.81 8.72
C LEU A 12 -12.01 4.03 7.96
N GLU A 13 -12.22 5.12 8.68
CA GLU A 13 -12.74 6.39 8.15
C GLU A 13 -11.86 7.56 8.59
N GLY A 14 -11.87 8.63 7.80
CA GLY A 14 -11.18 9.87 8.13
C GLY A 14 -9.68 9.67 8.40
N VAL A 15 -9.25 10.23 9.54
CA VAL A 15 -7.85 10.15 10.02
C VAL A 15 -7.38 8.71 10.22
N ALA A 16 -8.27 7.78 10.60
CA ALA A 16 -7.90 6.38 10.79
C ALA A 16 -7.54 5.71 9.44
N LEU A 17 -8.31 6.03 8.38
CA LEU A 17 -8.03 5.56 7.04
C LEU A 17 -6.70 6.10 6.53
N ILE A 18 -6.42 7.40 6.72
CA ILE A 18 -5.13 8.00 6.34
C ILE A 18 -3.96 7.32 7.06
N LYS A 19 -4.07 7.10 8.36
CA LYS A 19 -3.02 6.46 9.18
C LYS A 19 -2.76 5.03 8.73
N GLU A 20 -3.81 4.24 8.50
CA GLU A 20 -3.65 2.86 8.04
C GLU A 20 -3.10 2.81 6.61
N THR A 21 -3.53 3.69 5.71
CA THR A 21 -2.94 3.82 4.36
C THR A 21 -1.45 4.09 4.46
N CYS A 22 -1.03 5.09 5.25
CA CYS A 22 0.39 5.40 5.44
C CYS A 22 1.17 4.22 6.02
N ARG A 23 0.60 3.50 6.99
CA ARG A 23 1.22 2.32 7.61
C ARG A 23 1.42 1.21 6.59
N ARG A 24 0.42 0.92 5.76
CA ARG A 24 0.50 -0.12 4.71
C ARG A 24 1.53 0.22 3.65
N ILE A 25 1.62 1.48 3.23
CA ILE A 25 2.65 1.90 2.27
C ILE A 25 4.06 1.72 2.87
N ARG A 26 4.29 2.12 4.12
CA ARG A 26 5.58 1.91 4.80
C ARG A 26 5.92 0.44 4.93
N LEU A 27 4.94 -0.39 5.27
CA LEU A 27 5.13 -1.84 5.37
C LEU A 27 5.50 -2.43 4.00
N ALA A 28 4.78 -2.07 2.94
CA ALA A 28 5.11 -2.50 1.58
C ALA A 28 6.53 -2.08 1.18
N ARG A 29 6.92 -0.83 1.45
CA ARG A 29 8.27 -0.32 1.20
C ARG A 29 9.34 -1.10 1.98
N SER A 30 9.12 -1.38 3.26
CA SER A 30 10.06 -2.18 4.07
C SER A 30 10.23 -3.61 3.53
N LEU A 31 9.14 -4.21 3.02
CA LEU A 31 9.17 -5.55 2.40
C LEU A 31 9.90 -5.52 1.06
N TRP A 32 9.78 -4.43 0.30
CA TRP A 32 10.54 -4.21 -0.92
C TRP A 32 12.04 -4.06 -0.64
N GLU A 33 12.42 -3.25 0.35
CA GLU A 33 13.81 -3.10 0.80
C GLU A 33 14.38 -4.44 1.29
N ALA A 34 13.57 -5.27 1.95
CA ALA A 34 13.91 -6.64 2.35
C ALA A 34 13.85 -7.67 1.20
N HIS A 35 13.63 -7.26 -0.05
CA HIS A 35 13.51 -8.13 -1.23
C HIS A 35 12.40 -9.19 -1.16
N ARG A 36 11.43 -9.03 -0.25
CA ARG A 36 10.28 -9.92 -0.06
C ARG A 36 9.15 -9.56 -1.02
N ASN A 37 9.42 -9.68 -2.32
CA ASN A 37 8.57 -9.19 -3.41
C ASN A 37 7.14 -9.73 -3.40
N GLY A 38 6.93 -11.01 -3.03
CA GLY A 38 5.59 -11.59 -2.93
C GLY A 38 4.74 -10.92 -1.84
N ALA A 39 5.33 -10.70 -0.65
CA ALA A 39 4.66 -10.02 0.45
C ALA A 39 4.46 -8.53 0.16
N CYS A 40 5.45 -7.88 -0.47
CA CYS A 40 5.35 -6.49 -0.89
C CYS A 40 4.17 -6.28 -1.86
N ARG A 41 3.98 -7.17 -2.84
CA ARG A 41 2.85 -7.09 -3.79
C ARG A 41 1.51 -7.10 -3.05
N GLY A 42 1.33 -8.01 -2.11
CA GLY A 42 0.09 -8.12 -1.35
C GLY A 42 -0.19 -6.92 -0.43
N GLU A 43 0.84 -6.35 0.20
CA GLU A 43 0.64 -5.13 1.01
C GLU A 43 0.47 -3.87 0.16
N ARG A 44 1.11 -3.79 -1.03
CA ARG A 44 0.86 -2.73 -2.03
C ARG A 44 -0.59 -2.73 -2.49
N GLU A 45 -1.14 -3.89 -2.84
CA GLU A 45 -2.52 -4.02 -3.32
C GLU A 45 -3.51 -3.53 -2.26
N LYS A 46 -3.33 -3.91 -0.99
CA LYS A 46 -4.13 -3.39 0.12
C LYS A 46 -3.95 -1.90 0.32
N ALA A 47 -2.72 -1.39 0.22
CA ALA A 47 -2.44 0.04 0.34
C ALA A 47 -3.13 0.84 -0.79
N MET A 48 -3.14 0.33 -2.02
CA MET A 48 -3.87 0.93 -3.15
C MET A 48 -5.37 0.96 -2.88
N GLY A 49 -5.96 -0.16 -2.46
CA GLY A 49 -7.40 -0.20 -2.15
C GLY A 49 -7.83 0.77 -1.04
N LEU A 50 -6.98 0.98 -0.03
CA LEU A 50 -7.24 2.00 1.00
C LEU A 50 -7.03 3.42 0.47
N TYR A 51 -6.01 3.65 -0.36
CA TYR A 51 -5.71 4.95 -0.94
C TYR A 51 -6.80 5.42 -1.91
N GLU A 52 -7.37 4.51 -2.69
CA GLU A 52 -8.48 4.80 -3.62
C GLU A 52 -9.74 5.27 -2.89
N ARG A 53 -9.95 4.80 -1.65
CA ARG A 53 -11.05 5.22 -0.78
C ARG A 53 -10.87 6.60 -0.14
N LEU A 54 -9.65 7.15 -0.12
CA LEU A 54 -9.39 8.47 0.44
C LEU A 54 -9.96 9.57 -0.48
N SER A 55 -10.53 10.61 0.11
CA SER A 55 -10.88 11.86 -0.60
C SER A 55 -9.62 12.58 -1.09
N GLU A 56 -9.79 13.59 -1.95
CA GLU A 56 -8.67 14.41 -2.40
C GLU A 56 -7.96 15.12 -1.23
N GLU A 57 -8.72 15.71 -0.30
CA GLU A 57 -8.13 16.38 0.87
C GLU A 57 -7.39 15.38 1.78
N GLU A 58 -7.93 14.17 1.94
CA GLU A 58 -7.29 13.13 2.73
C GLU A 58 -6.00 12.60 2.08
N ARG A 59 -5.95 12.53 0.75
CA ARG A 59 -4.75 12.16 0.00
C ARG A 59 -3.64 13.20 0.15
N GLU A 60 -3.97 14.48 0.23
CA GLU A 60 -2.97 15.53 0.48
C GLU A 60 -2.29 15.36 1.84
N ARG A 61 -3.04 14.87 2.84
CA ARG A 61 -2.50 14.55 4.17
C ARG A 61 -1.57 13.33 4.18
N VAL A 62 -1.58 12.51 3.13
CA VAL A 62 -0.59 11.43 2.97
C VAL A 62 0.74 12.04 2.50
N PRO A 63 1.86 11.77 3.20
CA PRO A 63 3.17 12.27 2.80
C PRO A 63 3.48 11.99 1.32
N GLN A 64 3.96 13.01 0.62
CA GLN A 64 4.19 12.96 -0.83
C GLN A 64 5.11 11.80 -1.23
N GLU A 65 6.16 11.52 -0.45
CA GLU A 65 7.06 10.39 -0.68
C GLU A 65 6.33 9.04 -0.75
N LEU A 66 5.35 8.83 0.14
CA LEU A 66 4.55 7.60 0.17
C LEU A 66 3.62 7.53 -1.04
N ARG A 67 3.04 8.66 -1.46
CA ARG A 67 2.21 8.74 -2.68
C ARG A 67 3.01 8.43 -3.94
N VAL A 68 4.20 9.02 -4.08
CA VAL A 68 5.09 8.78 -5.23
C VAL A 68 5.57 7.32 -5.24
N TRP A 69 5.96 6.76 -4.09
CA TRP A 69 6.32 5.36 -4.02
C TRP A 69 5.17 4.45 -4.42
N LEU A 70 3.97 4.68 -3.87
CA LEU A 70 2.79 3.86 -4.13
C LEU A 70 2.36 3.93 -5.60
N ARG A 71 2.29 5.12 -6.22
CA ARG A 71 1.81 5.26 -7.59
C ARG A 71 2.85 4.98 -8.67
N TYR A 72 4.08 5.46 -8.49
CA TYR A 72 5.10 5.40 -9.54
C TYR A 72 6.06 4.24 -9.32
N ARG A 73 6.71 4.19 -8.15
CA ARG A 73 7.76 3.20 -7.90
C ARG A 73 7.18 1.80 -7.86
N SER A 74 6.08 1.60 -7.14
CA SER A 74 5.47 0.28 -7.00
C SER A 74 4.90 -0.24 -8.33
N GLU A 75 4.35 0.63 -9.17
CA GLU A 75 3.83 0.26 -10.50
C GLU A 75 4.94 -0.26 -11.41
N LYS A 76 6.10 0.39 -11.41
CA LYS A 76 7.27 -0.06 -12.19
C LYS A 76 7.71 -1.49 -11.85
N TYR A 77 7.62 -1.90 -10.58
CA TYR A 77 8.10 -3.22 -10.13
C TYR A 77 7.00 -4.29 -10.03
N PHE A 78 5.76 -3.89 -9.78
CA PHE A 78 4.65 -4.78 -9.47
C PHE A 78 3.44 -4.65 -10.42
N GLY A 79 3.44 -3.68 -11.33
CA GLY A 79 2.38 -3.46 -12.31
C GLY A 79 2.17 -4.64 -13.27
N PRO A 80 1.05 -4.66 -14.01
CA PRO A 80 0.68 -5.74 -14.92
C PRO A 80 1.65 -5.91 -16.10
N GLY A 81 2.52 -4.92 -16.34
CA GLY A 81 3.51 -4.90 -17.43
C GLY A 81 4.77 -5.76 -17.22
N ARG A 82 4.89 -6.58 -16.16
CA ARG A 82 5.88 -7.67 -16.13
C ARG A 82 5.30 -8.89 -16.84
N THR A 83 5.13 -8.77 -18.15
CA THR A 83 5.18 -9.92 -19.04
C THR A 83 6.47 -10.69 -18.74
N ARG A 84 6.38 -12.00 -18.48
CA ARG A 84 7.56 -12.87 -18.58
C ARG A 84 8.13 -12.68 -19.99
N PRO A 85 9.42 -12.36 -20.18
CA PRO A 85 10.05 -12.67 -21.45
C PRO A 85 10.14 -14.20 -21.50
N GLY A 86 9.34 -14.84 -22.35
CA GLY A 86 9.29 -16.29 -22.50
C GLY A 86 7.90 -16.86 -22.24
N GLY A 87 7.04 -16.73 -23.24
CA GLY A 87 6.03 -17.75 -23.57
C GLY A 87 6.53 -18.50 -24.79
#